data_AF-A0A520GGS9-F1
#
_entry.id   AF-A0A520GGS9-F1
#
_cell.length_a   1.000
_cell.length_b   1.000
_cell.length_c   1.000
_cell.angle_alpha   90.00
_cell.angle_beta   90.00
_cell.angle_gamma   90.00
#
_symmetry.space_group_name_H-M   'P 1'
#
loop_
_entity.id
_entity.type
_entity.pdbx_description
1 polymer ?
#
loop_
_entity_poly.entity_id
_entity_poly.type
_entity_poly.pdbx_seq_one_letter_code
_entity_poly.pdbx_strand_id
1 'polypeptide(L)'
;MTPWQRLRASWRHSTDRWLLSLAALALAASLLDPGVMMERSLFDHVIVLDVTQSMNVTDEQVDGRPVSRLAFAKHALRQSLLRMPCGSKVGWAIFTEYRALLLLAPIEVCANLSELRSTLAQIDVHMAWSGNSEIAKGLHSAIGIARQLPDKPSLVFVTDGHEAPPLNPRYRPEFDDKPGEVPGLIVGVGDLRASPIPKTDPQGQPLGFWRADEVMQTDLRSQGRGGSVSGETLVDDRAGVAVPMLGATPGFEHLSSLREGYLRLLAGEQGMVFLRLQSQQRLAEALLSPALAKPVPVRTGGRLVLAGLAFCLLLARYAGPWLRKTRVSKK
;
A
#
# COMPACT_ATOMS: atom_id res chain seq x y z
N MET A 1 19.41 -0.52 -71.83
CA MET A 1 19.68 -0.62 -70.37
C MET A 1 21.16 -0.84 -70.17
N THR A 2 21.86 0.08 -69.49
CA THR A 2 23.28 -0.06 -69.18
C THR A 2 23.51 -1.22 -68.18
N PRO A 3 24.68 -1.89 -68.20
CA PRO A 3 24.98 -3.00 -67.28
C PRO A 3 24.80 -2.62 -65.79
N TRP A 4 25.03 -1.36 -65.45
CA TRP A 4 24.76 -0.76 -64.15
C TRP A 4 23.29 -0.75 -63.73
N GLN A 5 22.34 -0.58 -64.67
CA GLN A 5 20.91 -0.65 -64.38
C GLN A 5 20.44 -2.08 -64.10
N ARG A 6 21.03 -3.08 -64.79
CA ARG A 6 20.75 -4.51 -64.55
C ARG A 6 21.28 -4.97 -63.18
N LEU A 7 22.48 -4.54 -62.79
CA LEU A 7 23.06 -4.81 -61.47
C LEU A 7 22.21 -4.21 -60.34
N ARG A 8 21.75 -2.95 -60.47
CA ARG A 8 20.85 -2.31 -59.50
C ARG A 8 19.47 -2.98 -59.41
N ALA A 9 18.91 -3.43 -60.53
CA ALA A 9 17.63 -4.14 -60.55
C ALA A 9 17.73 -5.54 -59.90
N SER A 10 18.80 -6.29 -60.22
CA SER A 10 19.13 -7.58 -59.61
C SER A 10 19.28 -7.47 -58.09
N TRP A 11 20.04 -6.48 -57.60
CA TRP A 11 20.25 -6.24 -56.17
C TRP A 11 18.95 -5.91 -55.42
N ARG A 12 18.08 -5.09 -56.02
CA ARG A 12 16.75 -4.77 -55.45
C ARG A 12 15.85 -6.00 -55.37
N HIS A 13 15.81 -6.82 -56.42
CA HIS A 13 15.02 -8.05 -56.40
C HIS A 13 15.51 -9.09 -55.39
N SER A 14 16.81 -9.10 -55.09
CA SER A 14 17.38 -9.96 -54.04
C SER A 14 16.97 -9.45 -52.66
N THR A 15 17.22 -8.17 -52.36
CA THR A 15 16.87 -7.57 -51.06
C THR A 15 15.37 -7.64 -50.75
N ASP A 16 14.52 -7.43 -51.76
CA ASP A 16 13.07 -7.50 -51.62
C ASP A 16 12.56 -8.91 -51.27
N ARG A 17 13.15 -9.94 -51.87
CA ARG A 17 12.85 -11.34 -51.56
C ARG A 17 13.31 -11.70 -50.15
N TRP A 18 14.50 -11.26 -49.75
CA TRP A 18 15.02 -11.48 -48.39
C TRP A 18 14.13 -10.85 -47.32
N LEU A 19 13.65 -9.62 -47.53
CA LEU A 19 12.74 -8.95 -46.59
C LEU A 19 11.40 -9.69 -46.45
N LEU A 20 10.82 -10.15 -47.56
CA LEU A 20 9.57 -10.93 -47.53
C LEU A 20 9.75 -12.30 -46.87
N SER A 21 10.84 -13.00 -47.16
CA SER A 21 11.16 -14.28 -46.51
C SER A 21 11.38 -14.12 -45.00
N LEU A 22 12.11 -13.08 -44.58
CA LEU A 22 12.31 -12.77 -43.16
C LEU A 22 10.99 -12.39 -42.47
N ALA A 23 10.13 -11.60 -43.13
CA ALA A 23 8.82 -11.26 -42.59
C ALA A 23 7.92 -12.51 -42.44
N ALA A 24 7.91 -13.39 -43.45
CA ALA A 24 7.16 -14.64 -43.41
C ALA A 24 7.67 -15.58 -42.30
N LEU A 25 8.98 -15.70 -42.13
CA LEU A 25 9.60 -16.47 -41.04
C LEU A 25 9.26 -15.88 -39.67
N ALA A 26 9.35 -14.57 -39.49
CA ALA A 26 8.99 -13.90 -38.23
C ALA A 26 7.50 -14.10 -37.91
N LEU A 27 6.62 -14.02 -38.91
CA LEU A 27 5.19 -14.27 -38.75
C LEU A 27 4.93 -15.74 -38.37
N ALA A 28 5.58 -16.69 -39.05
CA ALA A 28 5.46 -18.12 -38.72
C ALA A 28 5.97 -18.42 -37.30
N ALA A 29 7.10 -17.83 -36.90
CA ALA A 29 7.63 -17.94 -35.54
C ALA A 29 6.69 -17.34 -34.49
N SER A 30 5.93 -16.29 -34.83
CA SER A 30 4.94 -15.69 -33.92
C SER A 30 3.80 -16.66 -33.57
N LEU A 31 3.47 -17.60 -34.46
CA LEU A 31 2.46 -18.63 -34.21
C LEU A 31 2.93 -19.69 -33.21
N LEU A 32 4.25 -19.94 -33.15
CA LEU A 32 4.86 -20.90 -32.22
C LEU A 32 4.99 -20.35 -30.79
N ASP A 33 4.85 -19.03 -30.62
CA ASP A 33 4.98 -18.33 -29.34
C ASP A 33 6.22 -18.74 -28.53
N PRO A 34 7.43 -18.51 -29.10
CA PRO A 34 8.67 -18.69 -28.36
C PRO A 34 8.61 -17.75 -27.15
N GLY A 35 8.39 -18.34 -25.97
CA GLY A 35 8.32 -17.60 -24.73
C GLY A 35 9.72 -17.25 -24.28
N VAL A 36 9.95 -15.99 -23.94
CA VAL A 36 11.19 -15.55 -23.31
C VAL A 36 10.93 -15.44 -21.81
N MET A 37 11.84 -15.95 -21.00
CA MET A 37 11.81 -15.72 -19.56
C MET A 37 12.26 -14.29 -19.31
N MET A 38 11.33 -13.44 -18.87
CA MET A 38 11.63 -12.06 -18.47
C MET A 38 11.37 -11.93 -16.98
N GLU A 39 12.26 -11.20 -16.29
CA GLU A 39 12.00 -10.83 -14.91
C GLU A 39 10.91 -9.78 -14.86
N ARG A 40 9.88 -10.05 -14.05
CA ARG A 40 8.80 -9.12 -13.77
C ARG A 40 8.78 -8.81 -12.28
N SER A 41 8.61 -7.55 -11.95
CA SER A 41 8.41 -7.11 -10.57
C SER A 41 6.98 -7.43 -10.16
N LEU A 42 6.82 -8.36 -9.23
CA LEU A 42 5.56 -8.69 -8.57
C LEU A 42 5.59 -8.18 -7.13
N PHE A 43 4.41 -7.97 -6.57
CA PHE A 43 4.27 -7.39 -5.24
C PHE A 43 3.46 -8.32 -4.36
N ASP A 44 3.81 -8.37 -3.08
CA ASP A 44 3.15 -9.22 -2.10
C ASP A 44 3.02 -8.43 -0.81
N HIS A 45 1.78 -8.13 -0.45
CA HIS A 45 1.44 -7.24 0.66
C HIS A 45 0.45 -7.89 1.62
N VAL A 46 0.66 -7.69 2.92
CA VAL A 46 -0.41 -7.76 3.91
C VAL A 46 -0.73 -6.34 4.32
N ILE A 47 -1.97 -5.94 4.11
CA ILE A 47 -2.44 -4.59 4.39
C ILE A 47 -3.29 -4.63 5.65
N VAL A 48 -2.81 -3.96 6.69
CA VAL A 48 -3.48 -3.82 7.98
C VAL A 48 -4.22 -2.49 7.99
N LEU A 49 -5.53 -2.56 8.21
CA LEU A 49 -6.39 -1.40 8.36
C LEU A 49 -6.68 -1.17 9.85
N ASP A 50 -6.31 0.01 10.33
CA ASP A 50 -6.79 0.50 11.62
C ASP A 50 -8.31 0.71 11.55
N VAL A 51 -9.05 -0.01 12.40
CA VAL A 51 -10.51 0.07 12.52
C VAL A 51 -10.95 0.70 13.83
N THR A 52 -10.05 1.40 14.53
CA THR A 52 -10.34 2.09 15.79
C THR A 52 -11.22 3.33 15.56
N GLN A 53 -11.75 3.91 16.64
CA GLN A 53 -12.79 4.95 16.51
C GLN A 53 -12.28 6.25 15.87
N SER A 54 -11.00 6.59 16.04
CA SER A 54 -10.40 7.76 15.43
C SER A 54 -10.39 7.68 13.90
N MET A 55 -10.39 6.47 13.33
CA MET A 55 -10.50 6.24 11.90
C MET A 55 -11.91 6.51 11.34
N ASN A 56 -12.91 6.74 12.19
CA ASN A 56 -14.25 7.16 11.79
C ASN A 56 -14.40 8.69 11.63
N VAL A 57 -13.37 9.48 12.00
CA VAL A 57 -13.37 10.93 11.79
C VAL A 57 -13.54 11.25 10.31
N THR A 58 -14.45 12.18 10.01
CA THR A 58 -14.82 12.57 8.64
C THR A 58 -14.10 13.84 8.18
N ASP A 59 -12.78 13.79 8.12
CA ASP A 59 -11.90 14.90 7.71
C ASP A 59 -11.23 14.68 6.34
N GLU A 60 -11.54 13.58 5.66
CA GLU A 60 -11.07 13.25 4.32
C GLU A 60 -12.18 13.44 3.27
N GLN A 61 -11.80 13.44 1.99
CA GLN A 61 -12.76 13.64 0.90
C GLN A 61 -12.57 12.65 -0.24
N VAL A 62 -13.70 12.17 -0.78
CA VAL A 62 -13.76 11.41 -2.04
C VAL A 62 -14.80 12.08 -2.93
N ASP A 63 -14.42 12.45 -4.15
CA ASP A 63 -15.29 13.13 -5.12
C ASP A 63 -15.99 14.38 -4.53
N GLY A 64 -15.28 15.13 -3.68
CA GLY A 64 -15.78 16.33 -3.01
C GLY A 64 -16.76 16.08 -1.87
N ARG A 65 -16.99 14.83 -1.46
CA ARG A 65 -17.83 14.47 -0.33
C ARG A 65 -16.98 14.12 0.89
N PRO A 66 -17.32 14.61 2.10
CA PRO A 66 -16.64 14.22 3.31
C PRO A 66 -16.85 12.73 3.58
N VAL A 67 -15.76 12.02 3.87
CA VAL A 67 -15.76 10.59 4.20
C VAL A 67 -14.88 10.34 5.42
N SER A 68 -15.08 9.20 6.08
CA SER A 68 -14.19 8.81 7.17
C SER A 68 -12.79 8.47 6.67
N ARG A 69 -11.78 8.57 7.54
CA ARG A 69 -10.40 8.14 7.25
C ARG A 69 -10.35 6.70 6.76
N LEU A 70 -11.07 5.78 7.42
CA LEU A 70 -11.17 4.38 6.99
C LEU A 70 -11.79 4.25 5.59
N ALA A 71 -12.85 5.01 5.30
CA ALA A 71 -13.48 4.99 3.98
C ALA A 71 -12.55 5.53 2.88
N PHE A 72 -11.79 6.59 3.18
CA PHE A 72 -10.77 7.14 2.28
C PHE A 72 -9.64 6.14 2.01
N ALA A 73 -9.12 5.49 3.05
CA ALA A 73 -8.13 4.42 2.94
C ALA A 73 -8.63 3.25 2.06
N LYS A 74 -9.85 2.76 2.32
CA LYS A 74 -10.49 1.71 1.53
C LYS A 74 -10.67 2.12 0.06
N HIS A 75 -11.04 3.37 -0.19
CA HIS A 75 -11.17 3.89 -1.55
C HIS A 75 -9.82 3.88 -2.28
N ALA A 76 -8.76 4.40 -1.64
CA ALA A 76 -7.42 4.42 -2.21
C ALA A 76 -6.91 3.00 -2.50
N LEU A 77 -7.06 2.07 -1.55
CA LEU A 77 -6.66 0.68 -1.71
C LEU A 77 -7.40 -0.03 -2.85
N ARG A 78 -8.70 0.19 -2.98
CA ARG A 78 -9.50 -0.35 -4.09
C ARG A 78 -8.95 0.08 -5.46
N GLN A 79 -8.46 1.31 -5.57
CA GLN A 79 -7.85 1.81 -6.80
C GLN A 79 -6.43 1.28 -7.00
N SER A 80 -5.67 1.10 -5.92
CA SER A 80 -4.34 0.48 -5.97
C SER A 80 -4.40 -0.96 -6.50
N LEU A 81 -5.40 -1.76 -6.10
CA LEU A 81 -5.59 -3.12 -6.62
C LEU A 81 -5.70 -3.18 -8.15
N LEU A 82 -6.34 -2.17 -8.77
CA LEU A 82 -6.50 -2.12 -10.23
C LEU A 82 -5.20 -1.81 -10.98
N ARG A 83 -4.19 -1.29 -10.28
CA ARG A 83 -2.88 -0.93 -10.86
C ARG A 83 -1.82 -2.00 -10.63
N MET A 84 -2.11 -3.00 -9.79
CA MET A 84 -1.17 -4.07 -9.51
C MET A 84 -0.99 -4.99 -10.71
N PRO A 85 0.25 -5.39 -11.05
CA PRO A 85 0.47 -6.37 -12.10
C PRO A 85 -0.05 -7.75 -11.67
N CYS A 86 -0.71 -8.46 -12.59
CA CYS A 86 -1.16 -9.83 -12.33
C CYS A 86 0.00 -10.74 -11.91
N GLY A 87 -0.27 -11.60 -10.93
CA GLY A 87 0.71 -12.38 -10.18
C GLY A 87 1.05 -11.77 -8.81
N SER A 88 0.75 -10.48 -8.60
CA SER A 88 0.88 -9.85 -7.28
C SER A 88 -0.17 -10.40 -6.31
N LYS A 89 0.18 -10.47 -5.02
CA LYS A 89 -0.69 -10.98 -3.97
C LYS A 89 -1.02 -9.90 -2.94
N VAL A 90 -2.24 -9.90 -2.44
CA VAL A 90 -2.68 -9.00 -1.37
C VAL A 90 -3.47 -9.78 -0.33
N GLY A 91 -3.15 -9.57 0.94
CA GLY A 91 -3.89 -10.03 2.09
C GLY A 91 -4.45 -8.87 2.90
N TRP A 92 -5.53 -9.14 3.63
CA TRP A 92 -6.18 -8.18 4.52
C TRP A 92 -5.97 -8.54 5.97
N ALA A 93 -5.68 -7.53 6.77
CA ALA A 93 -5.65 -7.60 8.21
C ALA A 93 -6.32 -6.35 8.79
N ILE A 94 -6.75 -6.44 10.04
CA ILE A 94 -7.26 -5.30 10.80
C ILE A 94 -6.43 -5.10 12.06
N PHE A 95 -6.41 -3.88 12.55
CA PHE A 95 -5.85 -3.52 13.84
C PHE A 95 -6.92 -2.86 14.71
N THR A 96 -6.98 -3.28 15.97
CA THR A 96 -7.83 -2.70 17.01
C THR A 96 -7.20 -3.00 18.38
N GLU A 97 -7.37 -2.07 19.31
CA GLU A 97 -6.72 -2.09 20.62
C GLU A 97 -5.19 -2.16 20.51
N TYR A 98 -4.57 -3.34 20.65
CA TYR A 98 -3.11 -3.47 20.68
C TYR A 98 -2.56 -4.54 19.73
N ARG A 99 -3.41 -5.19 18.92
CA ARG A 99 -3.01 -6.32 18.07
C ARG A 99 -3.60 -6.23 16.68
N ALA A 100 -2.85 -6.77 15.71
CA ALA A 100 -3.36 -7.01 14.38
C ALA A 100 -3.95 -8.42 14.27
N LEU A 101 -4.94 -8.58 13.39
CA LEU A 101 -5.57 -9.86 13.08
C LEU A 101 -5.62 -10.04 11.56
N LEU A 102 -5.06 -11.15 11.06
CA LEU A 102 -5.13 -11.51 9.65
C LEU A 102 -6.55 -12.00 9.32
N LEU A 103 -7.22 -11.32 8.39
CA LEU A 103 -8.54 -11.71 7.89
C LEU A 103 -8.42 -12.60 6.65
N LEU A 104 -7.45 -12.30 5.79
CA LEU A 104 -7.21 -12.99 4.53
C LEU A 104 -5.72 -13.04 4.26
N ALA A 105 -5.15 -14.24 4.14
CA ALA A 105 -3.77 -14.41 3.71
C ALA A 105 -3.58 -13.91 2.26
N PRO A 106 -2.37 -13.50 1.84
CA PRO A 106 -2.15 -12.97 0.50
C PRO A 106 -2.60 -13.91 -0.63
N ILE A 107 -3.58 -13.46 -1.42
CA ILE A 107 -4.08 -14.15 -2.62
C ILE A 107 -3.82 -13.32 -3.87
N GLU A 108 -3.72 -13.98 -5.02
CA GLU A 108 -3.39 -13.31 -6.29
C GLU A 108 -4.49 -12.34 -6.72
N VAL A 109 -4.09 -11.12 -7.08
CA VAL A 109 -4.98 -9.97 -7.25
C VAL A 109 -5.87 -10.11 -8.48
N CYS A 110 -5.36 -10.49 -9.64
CA CYS A 110 -6.16 -10.53 -10.87
C CYS A 110 -7.21 -11.65 -10.86
N ALA A 111 -6.86 -12.83 -10.34
CA ALA A 111 -7.74 -13.98 -10.24
C ALA A 111 -8.83 -13.79 -9.17
N ASN A 112 -8.57 -13.00 -8.13
CA ASN A 112 -9.47 -12.82 -6.98
C ASN A 112 -9.84 -11.35 -6.74
N LEU A 113 -9.84 -10.52 -7.79
CA LEU A 113 -10.05 -9.07 -7.67
C LEU A 113 -11.42 -8.75 -7.06
N SER A 114 -12.43 -9.57 -7.39
CA SER A 114 -13.80 -9.35 -6.94
C SER A 114 -13.94 -9.63 -5.45
N GLU A 115 -13.33 -10.71 -4.98
CA GLU A 115 -13.26 -11.18 -3.61
C GLU A 115 -12.50 -10.15 -2.78
N LEU A 116 -11.29 -9.77 -3.18
CA LEU A 116 -10.47 -8.77 -2.50
C LEU A 116 -11.21 -7.44 -2.33
N ARG A 117 -11.94 -6.98 -3.36
CA ARG A 117 -12.72 -5.74 -3.28
C ARG A 117 -13.95 -5.89 -2.39
N SER A 118 -14.62 -7.05 -2.42
CA SER A 118 -15.81 -7.32 -1.62
C SER A 118 -15.49 -7.48 -0.14
N THR A 119 -14.37 -8.12 0.21
CA THR A 119 -13.91 -8.26 1.59
C THR A 119 -13.41 -6.93 2.12
N LEU A 120 -12.64 -6.17 1.31
CA LEU A 120 -12.24 -4.80 1.67
C LEU A 120 -13.46 -3.91 1.95
N ALA A 121 -14.52 -4.03 1.14
CA ALA A 121 -15.74 -3.27 1.34
C ALA A 121 -16.43 -3.58 2.68
N GLN A 122 -16.31 -4.81 3.19
CA GLN A 122 -16.90 -5.25 4.45
C GLN A 122 -16.07 -4.91 5.70
N ILE A 123 -14.79 -4.52 5.55
CA ILE A 123 -13.98 -4.08 6.69
C ILE A 123 -14.54 -2.77 7.24
N ASP A 124 -14.99 -2.78 8.49
CA ASP A 124 -15.57 -1.61 9.14
C ASP A 124 -15.22 -1.54 10.64
N VAL A 125 -15.71 -0.50 11.29
CA VAL A 125 -15.48 -0.22 12.72
C VAL A 125 -16.14 -1.24 13.64
N HIS A 126 -17.16 -1.99 13.20
CA HIS A 126 -17.82 -3.00 14.03
C HIS A 126 -16.95 -4.26 14.21
N MET A 127 -15.90 -4.40 13.40
CA MET A 127 -14.88 -5.42 13.62
C MET A 127 -13.96 -5.08 14.80
N ALA A 128 -13.99 -3.84 15.30
CA ALA A 128 -13.24 -3.43 16.48
C ALA A 128 -13.89 -3.97 17.75
N TRP A 129 -13.17 -4.76 18.54
CA TRP A 129 -13.64 -5.17 19.87
C TRP A 129 -13.40 -4.10 20.94
N SER A 130 -12.55 -3.11 20.63
CA SER A 130 -12.26 -1.94 21.47
C SER A 130 -12.08 -0.70 20.59
N GLY A 131 -12.59 0.43 21.07
CA GLY A 131 -12.39 1.72 20.41
C GLY A 131 -11.02 2.36 20.66
N ASN A 132 -10.28 1.81 21.63
CA ASN A 132 -8.95 2.24 22.03
C ASN A 132 -7.87 1.79 21.04
N SER A 133 -6.69 2.38 21.13
CA SER A 133 -5.58 2.16 20.21
C SER A 133 -4.23 2.24 20.93
N GLU A 134 -3.41 1.21 20.74
CA GLU A 134 -2.00 1.10 21.09
C GLU A 134 -1.20 0.85 19.79
N ILE A 135 -1.02 1.89 18.97
CA ILE A 135 -0.49 1.83 17.60
C ILE A 135 0.89 1.17 17.55
N ALA A 136 1.80 1.54 18.45
CA ALA A 136 3.13 0.92 18.52
C ALA A 136 3.04 -0.61 18.69
N LYS A 137 2.24 -1.08 19.65
CA LYS A 137 2.03 -2.53 19.88
C LYS A 137 1.35 -3.19 18.69
N GLY A 138 0.35 -2.52 18.14
CA GLY A 138 -0.38 -2.97 16.95
C GLY A 138 0.54 -3.19 15.75
N LEU A 139 1.46 -2.27 15.52
CA LEU A 139 2.46 -2.37 14.47
C LEU A 139 3.42 -3.53 14.72
N HIS A 140 3.91 -3.72 15.95
CA HIS A 140 4.78 -4.86 16.28
C HIS A 140 4.03 -6.19 16.08
N SER A 141 2.77 -6.25 16.49
CA SER A 141 1.89 -7.41 16.25
C SER A 141 1.71 -7.69 14.75
N ALA A 142 1.51 -6.65 13.94
CA ALA A 142 1.38 -6.75 12.49
C ALA A 142 2.67 -7.24 11.81
N ILE A 143 3.84 -6.77 12.25
CA ILE A 143 5.14 -7.27 11.80
C ILE A 143 5.26 -8.77 12.09
N GLY A 144 4.83 -9.20 13.28
CA GLY A 144 4.77 -10.61 13.65
C GLY A 144 3.95 -11.46 12.67
N ILE A 145 2.80 -10.97 12.21
CA ILE A 145 1.97 -11.65 11.19
C ILE A 145 2.74 -11.80 9.86
N ALA A 146 3.31 -10.70 9.36
CA ALA A 146 4.02 -10.73 8.07
C ALA A 146 5.22 -11.69 8.08
N ARG A 147 5.96 -11.78 9.20
CA ARG A 147 7.10 -12.70 9.36
C ARG A 147 6.71 -14.18 9.32
N GLN A 148 5.53 -14.51 9.84
CA GLN A 148 5.05 -15.90 9.97
C GLN A 148 4.42 -16.43 8.67
N LEU A 149 4.11 -15.55 7.72
CA LEU A 149 3.53 -15.97 6.45
C LEU A 149 4.59 -16.58 5.51
N PRO A 150 4.25 -17.64 4.74
CA PRO A 150 5.23 -18.40 3.95
C PRO A 150 6.02 -17.55 2.94
N ASP A 151 5.33 -16.65 2.24
CA ASP A 151 5.93 -15.84 1.18
C ASP A 151 6.64 -14.60 1.72
N LYS A 152 6.58 -14.32 3.04
CA LYS A 152 7.11 -13.10 3.68
C LYS A 152 6.66 -11.83 2.93
N PRO A 153 5.35 -11.54 2.91
CA PRO A 153 4.82 -10.34 2.29
C PRO A 153 5.40 -9.10 2.97
N SER A 154 5.45 -8.01 2.23
CA SER A 154 5.68 -6.70 2.82
C SER A 154 4.47 -6.24 3.63
N LEU A 155 4.70 -5.47 4.69
CA LEU A 155 3.64 -4.99 5.56
C LEU A 155 3.21 -3.57 5.18
N VAL A 156 1.91 -3.34 5.05
CA VAL A 156 1.35 -1.99 4.87
C VAL A 156 0.43 -1.70 6.05
N PHE A 157 0.81 -0.79 6.93
CA PHE A 157 0.04 -0.45 8.12
C PHE A 157 -0.65 0.90 7.96
N VAL A 158 -1.97 0.92 7.86
CA VAL A 158 -2.77 2.11 7.57
C VAL A 158 -3.46 2.61 8.82
N THR A 159 -3.12 3.80 9.31
CA THR A 159 -3.60 4.37 10.59
C THR A 159 -3.51 5.90 10.57
N ASP A 160 -4.20 6.57 11.49
CA ASP A 160 -3.99 7.99 11.81
C ASP A 160 -2.92 8.21 12.89
N GLY A 161 -2.45 7.15 13.54
CA GLY A 161 -1.44 7.19 14.59
C GLY A 161 -1.94 7.72 15.93
N HIS A 162 -3.26 7.82 16.13
CA HIS A 162 -3.85 8.24 17.38
C HIS A 162 -3.72 7.12 18.43
N GLU A 163 -3.00 7.37 19.52
CA GLU A 163 -2.87 6.47 20.67
C GLU A 163 -3.96 6.82 21.69
N ALA A 164 -4.82 5.86 22.06
CA ALA A 164 -5.92 6.06 22.99
C ALA A 164 -5.93 4.95 24.07
N PRO A 165 -5.58 5.25 25.34
CA PRO A 165 -5.10 6.54 25.84
C PRO A 165 -3.73 6.94 25.26
N PRO A 166 -3.36 8.24 25.31
CA PRO A 166 -2.10 8.70 24.78
C PRO A 166 -0.94 8.11 25.58
N LEU A 167 0.01 7.49 24.89
CA LEU A 167 1.18 6.88 25.51
C LEU A 167 2.24 7.93 25.88
N ASN A 168 2.71 7.89 27.12
CA ASN A 168 3.92 8.62 27.50
C ASN A 168 5.16 8.06 26.77
N PRO A 169 5.96 8.92 26.12
CA PRO A 169 7.15 8.48 25.38
C PRO A 169 8.13 7.63 26.18
N ARG A 170 8.23 7.83 27.51
CA ARG A 170 9.12 7.04 28.40
C ARG A 170 8.69 5.58 28.53
N TYR A 171 7.40 5.27 28.36
CA TYR A 171 6.83 3.94 28.56
C TYR A 171 6.35 3.29 27.26
N ARG A 172 6.65 3.92 26.12
CA ARG A 172 6.32 3.38 24.81
C ARG A 172 7.09 2.05 24.63
N PRO A 173 6.44 0.99 24.11
CA PRO A 173 7.11 -0.25 23.79
C PRO A 173 8.26 -0.01 22.82
N GLU A 174 9.46 -0.51 23.17
CA GLU A 174 10.60 -0.53 22.27
C GLU A 174 10.39 -1.62 21.19
N PHE A 175 10.99 -1.40 20.02
CA PHE A 175 11.03 -2.40 18.97
C PHE A 175 12.30 -3.23 19.14
N ASP A 176 12.15 -4.39 19.78
CA ASP A 176 13.27 -5.26 20.14
C ASP A 176 13.71 -6.19 18.99
N ASP A 177 12.99 -6.16 17.87
CA ASP A 177 13.26 -6.94 16.67
C ASP A 177 14.24 -6.23 15.72
N LYS A 178 14.73 -6.95 14.70
CA LYS A 178 15.66 -6.38 13.71
C LYS A 178 14.95 -5.39 12.77
N PRO A 179 15.32 -4.10 12.76
CA PRO A 179 14.73 -3.12 11.83
C PRO A 179 14.97 -3.52 10.37
N GLY A 180 13.95 -3.35 9.54
CA GLY A 180 14.00 -3.65 8.10
C GLY A 180 13.94 -5.14 7.75
N GLU A 181 13.75 -6.05 8.71
CA GLU A 181 13.56 -7.49 8.41
C GLU A 181 12.28 -7.73 7.59
N VAL A 182 11.21 -7.00 7.92
CA VAL A 182 9.98 -6.96 7.13
C VAL A 182 9.97 -5.64 6.36
N PRO A 183 10.09 -5.66 5.01
CA PRO A 183 9.92 -4.45 4.23
C PRO A 183 8.48 -3.96 4.40
N GLY A 184 8.28 -2.66 4.54
CA GLY A 184 6.96 -2.15 4.80
C GLY A 184 6.77 -0.65 4.64
N LEU A 185 5.51 -0.27 4.72
CA LEU A 185 5.00 1.08 4.54
C LEU A 185 4.02 1.39 5.68
N ILE A 186 4.26 2.47 6.41
CA ILE A 186 3.27 3.05 7.32
C ILE A 186 2.53 4.15 6.56
N VAL A 187 1.22 3.97 6.39
CA VAL A 187 0.34 4.89 5.68
C VAL A 187 -0.46 5.71 6.68
N GLY A 188 -0.10 6.99 6.81
CA GLY A 188 -0.80 7.95 7.64
C GLY A 188 -2.06 8.49 6.95
N VAL A 189 -3.22 8.41 7.61
CA VAL A 189 -4.50 8.90 7.08
C VAL A 189 -5.11 9.95 8.02
N GLY A 190 -5.74 10.99 7.47
CA GLY A 190 -6.37 12.06 8.24
C GLY A 190 -5.72 13.42 8.05
N ASP A 191 -6.43 14.44 8.53
CA ASP A 191 -5.93 15.81 8.54
C ASP A 191 -5.02 16.07 9.76
N LEU A 192 -4.10 17.02 9.61
CA LEU A 192 -3.23 17.47 10.70
C LEU A 192 -4.01 18.29 11.74
N ARG A 193 -5.12 18.88 11.33
CA ARG A 193 -6.02 19.60 12.23
C ARG A 193 -6.88 18.61 13.00
N ALA A 194 -6.90 18.76 14.32
CA ALA A 194 -7.72 17.93 15.20
C ALA A 194 -9.22 18.11 14.91
N SER A 195 -9.91 16.99 14.77
CA SER A 195 -11.34 16.92 14.50
C SER A 195 -12.05 16.03 15.52
N PRO A 196 -13.31 16.31 15.87
CA PRO A 196 -14.07 15.50 16.83
C PRO A 196 -14.23 14.04 16.39
N ILE A 197 -14.08 13.10 17.33
CA ILE A 197 -14.24 11.67 17.05
C ILE A 197 -15.74 11.31 17.15
N PRO A 198 -16.38 10.83 16.07
CA PRO A 198 -17.79 10.42 16.11
C PRO A 198 -17.99 9.20 17.02
N LYS A 199 -18.98 9.27 17.90
CA LYS A 199 -19.43 8.16 18.75
C LYS A 199 -20.58 7.46 18.05
N THR A 200 -20.55 6.13 18.02
CA THR A 200 -21.64 5.31 17.46
C THR A 200 -22.07 4.25 18.46
N ASP A 201 -23.32 3.83 18.39
CA ASP A 201 -23.81 2.67 19.13
C ASP A 201 -23.35 1.35 18.45
N PRO A 202 -23.55 0.19 19.08
CA PRO A 202 -23.20 -1.10 18.48
C PRO A 202 -23.95 -1.42 17.17
N GLN A 203 -25.02 -0.71 16.86
CA GLN A 203 -25.81 -0.83 15.62
C GLN A 203 -25.36 0.20 14.56
N GLY A 204 -24.30 0.95 14.83
CA GLY A 204 -23.72 1.95 13.93
C GLY A 204 -24.49 3.27 13.89
N GLN A 205 -25.44 3.50 14.79
CA GLN A 205 -26.18 4.77 14.85
C GLN A 205 -25.34 5.85 15.53
N PRO A 206 -25.38 7.10 15.04
CA PRO A 206 -24.61 8.19 15.61
C PRO A 206 -25.12 8.58 17.00
N LEU A 207 -24.22 8.60 17.99
CA LEU A 207 -24.46 9.05 19.37
C LEU A 207 -23.89 10.45 19.65
N GLY A 208 -23.42 11.15 18.61
CA GLY A 208 -22.74 12.44 18.71
C GLY A 208 -21.22 12.29 18.64
N PHE A 209 -20.49 13.03 19.47
CA PHE A 209 -19.02 13.04 19.49
C PHE A 209 -18.53 12.78 20.90
N TRP A 210 -17.35 12.17 21.00
CA TRP A 210 -16.66 12.04 22.29
C TRP A 210 -16.36 13.41 22.89
N ARG A 211 -16.57 13.53 24.19
CA ARG A 211 -16.21 14.72 24.96
C ARG A 211 -14.94 14.50 25.77
N ALA A 212 -14.30 15.60 26.17
CA ALA A 212 -13.08 15.58 26.96
C ALA A 212 -13.26 14.79 28.27
N ASP A 213 -14.45 14.88 28.88
CA ASP A 213 -14.82 14.19 30.12
C ASP A 213 -15.17 12.71 29.95
N GLU A 214 -15.30 12.22 28.72
CA GLU A 214 -15.66 10.84 28.40
C GLU A 214 -14.47 9.98 27.98
N VAL A 215 -13.28 10.56 27.86
CA VAL A 215 -12.06 9.87 27.40
C VAL A 215 -10.92 10.03 28.39
N MET A 216 -10.00 9.08 28.36
CA MET A 216 -8.76 9.16 29.11
C MET A 216 -7.82 10.17 28.45
N GLN A 217 -7.40 11.19 29.20
CA GLN A 217 -6.49 12.23 28.71
C GLN A 217 -5.01 11.88 28.91
N THR A 218 -4.72 10.85 29.72
CA THR A 218 -3.36 10.37 30.02
C THR A 218 -3.38 8.86 30.17
N ASP A 219 -2.27 8.18 29.88
CA ASP A 219 -2.17 6.74 30.11
C ASP A 219 -2.10 6.39 31.60
N LEU A 220 -2.54 5.16 31.91
CA LEU A 220 -2.55 4.61 33.28
C LEU A 220 -1.15 4.53 33.91
N ARG A 221 -0.08 4.30 33.13
CA ARG A 221 1.27 4.17 33.70
C ARG A 221 1.80 5.52 34.16
N SER A 222 1.51 6.59 33.42
CA SER A 222 1.85 7.95 33.80
C SER A 222 1.08 8.46 35.01
N GLN A 223 -0.06 7.86 35.32
CA GLN A 223 -0.82 8.17 36.54
C GLN A 223 -0.23 7.53 37.81
N GLY A 224 0.79 6.67 37.68
CA GLY A 224 1.41 5.96 38.80
C GLY A 224 0.63 4.72 39.26
N ARG A 225 1.27 3.84 40.05
CA ARG A 225 0.59 2.74 40.74
C ARG A 225 0.21 3.20 42.15
N GLY A 226 -1.03 2.92 42.56
CA GLY A 226 -1.45 3.05 43.96
C GLY A 226 -0.45 2.34 44.87
N GLY A 227 0.00 3.05 45.91
CA GLY A 227 1.19 2.71 46.69
C GLY A 227 1.30 1.23 47.10
N SER A 228 2.52 0.71 47.02
CA SER A 228 2.90 -0.51 47.73
C SER A 228 2.58 -0.37 49.22
N VAL A 229 2.32 -1.52 49.83
CA VAL A 229 2.22 -1.82 51.27
C VAL A 229 2.90 -0.77 52.17
N SER A 230 2.22 -0.35 53.24
CA SER A 230 2.75 0.62 54.22
C SER A 230 4.16 0.26 54.66
N GLY A 231 5.15 1.07 54.27
CA GLY A 231 6.54 0.94 54.70
C GLY A 231 7.57 0.85 53.57
N GLU A 232 7.17 0.60 52.32
CA GLU A 232 8.12 0.62 51.20
C GLU A 232 8.16 1.98 50.51
N THR A 233 9.35 2.59 50.48
CA THR A 233 9.62 3.84 49.76
C THR A 233 10.35 3.48 48.47
N LEU A 234 9.62 3.35 47.35
CA LEU A 234 10.24 3.30 46.04
C LEU A 234 10.51 4.71 45.52
N VAL A 235 11.56 4.85 44.72
CA VAL A 235 12.11 6.10 44.16
C VAL A 235 11.27 6.68 43.02
N ASP A 236 10.10 6.10 42.69
CA ASP A 236 9.19 6.68 41.70
C ASP A 236 8.12 7.55 42.39
N ASP A 237 8.21 8.83 42.05
CA ASP A 237 7.34 9.99 42.27
C ASP A 237 6.09 9.87 43.16
N ARG A 238 5.94 10.91 44.00
CA ARG A 238 4.81 11.20 44.92
C ARG A 238 3.49 11.50 44.19
N ALA A 239 3.10 10.72 43.19
CA ALA A 239 1.76 10.78 42.63
C ALA A 239 0.81 10.10 43.62
N GLY A 240 0.03 10.91 44.34
CA GLY A 240 -1.07 10.43 45.18
C GLY A 240 -2.06 9.57 44.38
N VAL A 241 -2.87 8.80 45.12
CA VAL A 241 -3.88 7.86 44.62
C VAL A 241 -4.56 8.36 43.33
N ALA A 242 -4.15 7.85 42.17
CA ALA A 242 -4.83 8.12 40.92
C ALA A 242 -5.83 6.98 40.66
N VAL A 243 -7.09 7.22 40.99
CA VAL A 243 -8.18 6.48 40.35
C VAL A 243 -8.13 6.84 38.85
N PRO A 244 -8.33 5.90 37.90
CA PRO A 244 -8.43 6.24 36.49
C PRO A 244 -9.60 7.20 36.28
N MET A 245 -9.33 8.50 36.23
CA MET A 245 -10.35 9.51 36.04
C MET A 245 -10.46 9.79 34.55
N LEU A 246 -11.56 9.36 33.93
CA LEU A 246 -12.01 9.92 32.66
C LEU A 246 -12.11 11.44 32.81
N GLY A 247 -11.66 12.18 31.80
CA GLY A 247 -11.72 13.64 31.88
C GLY A 247 -10.75 14.31 32.83
N ALA A 248 -9.63 13.67 33.19
CA ALA A 248 -8.53 14.33 33.88
C ALA A 248 -7.95 15.45 33.00
N THR A 249 -8.59 16.61 33.01
CA THR A 249 -8.16 17.79 32.26
C THR A 249 -6.88 18.36 32.86
N PRO A 250 -5.95 18.85 32.03
CA PRO A 250 -6.12 19.20 30.60
C PRO A 250 -5.84 18.06 29.60
N GLY A 251 -6.54 18.05 28.45
CA GLY A 251 -6.24 17.14 27.33
C GLY A 251 -7.16 17.30 26.10
N PHE A 252 -6.77 16.73 24.96
CA PHE A 252 -7.47 16.84 23.68
C PHE A 252 -7.83 15.49 23.05
N GLU A 253 -7.78 14.39 23.80
CA GLU A 253 -7.90 13.02 23.25
C GLU A 253 -9.33 12.65 22.82
N HIS A 254 -10.28 13.57 22.98
CA HIS A 254 -11.63 13.48 22.39
C HIS A 254 -11.66 13.97 20.93
N LEU A 255 -10.56 14.57 20.49
CA LEU A 255 -10.29 14.98 19.12
C LEU A 255 -9.16 14.12 18.56
N SER A 256 -9.21 13.83 17.27
CA SER A 256 -8.12 13.14 16.58
C SER A 256 -7.61 13.93 15.39
N SER A 257 -6.30 13.92 15.21
CA SER A 257 -5.58 14.34 14.01
C SER A 257 -4.54 13.30 13.65
N LEU A 258 -4.11 13.32 12.39
CA LEU A 258 -2.99 12.53 11.92
C LEU A 258 -1.73 12.86 12.73
N ARG A 259 -1.18 11.86 13.44
CA ARG A 259 0.06 11.96 14.20
C ARG A 259 1.28 11.70 13.32
N GLU A 260 1.47 12.54 12.30
CA GLU A 260 2.50 12.35 11.26
C GLU A 260 3.92 12.22 11.84
N GLY A 261 4.30 13.06 12.80
CA GLY A 261 5.61 12.99 13.44
C GLY A 261 5.84 11.65 14.18
N TYR A 262 4.79 11.14 14.83
CA TYR A 262 4.84 9.87 15.53
C TYR A 262 4.94 8.68 14.57
N LEU A 263 4.15 8.68 13.50
CA LEU A 263 4.22 7.61 12.49
C LEU A 263 5.56 7.58 11.74
N ARG A 264 6.20 8.74 11.54
CA ARG A 264 7.56 8.82 10.99
C ARG A 264 8.60 8.26 11.96
N LEU A 265 8.45 8.53 13.26
CA LEU A 265 9.31 7.96 14.29
C LEU A 265 9.24 6.43 14.27
N LEU A 266 8.03 5.87 14.31
CA LEU A 266 7.82 4.42 14.20
C LEU A 266 8.44 3.88 12.90
N ALA A 267 8.12 4.45 11.74
CA ALA A 267 8.69 4.02 10.47
C ALA A 267 10.23 3.97 10.50
N GLY A 268 10.88 4.98 11.09
CA GLY A 268 12.34 5.03 11.24
C GLY A 268 12.89 3.91 12.14
N GLU A 269 12.24 3.64 13.26
CA GLU A 269 12.64 2.60 14.21
C GLU A 269 12.48 1.18 13.65
N GLN A 270 11.44 0.94 12.85
CA GLN A 270 11.18 -0.37 12.24
C GLN A 270 11.85 -0.55 10.87
N GLY A 271 12.53 0.48 10.34
CA GLY A 271 13.14 0.43 9.01
C GLY A 271 12.12 0.42 7.85
N MET A 272 10.95 1.02 8.07
CA MET A 272 9.88 1.15 7.09
C MET A 272 9.83 2.56 6.50
N VAL A 273 9.08 2.71 5.42
CA VAL A 273 8.82 4.03 4.82
C VAL A 273 7.52 4.59 5.38
N PHE A 274 7.49 5.90 5.67
CA PHE A 274 6.24 6.61 5.98
C PHE A 274 5.67 7.29 4.74
N LEU A 275 4.36 7.16 4.54
CA LEU A 275 3.60 7.85 3.51
C LEU A 275 2.35 8.48 4.11
N ARG A 276 2.20 9.80 3.99
CA ARG A 276 0.89 10.43 4.20
C ARG A 276 -0.01 10.18 2.99
N LEU A 277 -1.18 9.57 3.23
CA LEU A 277 -2.22 9.35 2.25
C LEU A 277 -2.94 10.66 1.94
N GLN A 278 -2.59 11.29 0.81
CA GLN A 278 -3.31 12.46 0.29
C GLN A 278 -3.98 12.18 -1.05
N SER A 279 -3.52 11.13 -1.76
CA SER A 279 -4.09 10.74 -3.04
C SER A 279 -3.98 9.23 -3.24
N GLN A 280 -4.99 8.69 -3.93
CA GLN A 280 -5.03 7.30 -4.38
C GLN A 280 -3.83 6.95 -5.29
N GLN A 281 -3.35 7.90 -6.09
CA GLN A 281 -2.21 7.68 -6.98
C GLN A 281 -0.91 7.48 -6.20
N ARG A 282 -0.65 8.32 -5.17
CA ARG A 282 0.55 8.19 -4.34
C ARG A 282 0.57 6.88 -3.56
N LEU A 283 -0.57 6.39 -3.09
CA LEU A 283 -0.64 5.08 -2.45
C LEU A 283 -0.31 3.95 -3.43
N ALA A 284 -0.90 3.96 -4.63
CA ALA A 284 -0.59 2.96 -5.64
C ALA A 284 0.89 2.97 -6.05
N GLU A 285 1.49 4.14 -6.23
CA GLU A 285 2.92 4.27 -6.53
C GLU A 285 3.81 3.74 -5.41
N ALA A 286 3.46 4.01 -4.14
CA ALA A 286 4.21 3.52 -2.99
C ALA A 286 4.12 1.98 -2.85
N LEU A 287 2.94 1.41 -3.06
CA LEU A 287 2.74 -0.05 -3.06
C LEU A 287 3.52 -0.73 -4.18
N LEU A 288 3.62 -0.08 -5.34
CA LEU A 288 4.37 -0.55 -6.50
C LEU A 288 5.84 -0.10 -6.50
N SER A 289 6.34 0.41 -5.37
CA SER A 289 7.70 0.92 -5.30
C SER A 289 8.74 -0.21 -5.49
N PRO A 290 9.87 0.05 -6.17
CA PRO A 290 10.91 -0.96 -6.37
C PRO A 290 11.44 -1.57 -5.07
N ALA A 291 11.36 -0.84 -3.95
CA ALA A 291 11.76 -1.33 -2.62
C ALA A 291 10.89 -2.48 -2.10
N LEU A 292 9.64 -2.59 -2.57
CA LEU A 292 8.70 -3.66 -2.20
C LEU A 292 8.58 -4.75 -3.28
N ALA A 293 9.33 -4.63 -4.38
CA ALA A 293 9.23 -5.55 -5.51
C ALA A 293 9.94 -6.88 -5.23
N LYS A 294 9.28 -7.98 -5.60
CA LYS A 294 9.86 -9.32 -5.70
C LYS A 294 10.10 -9.63 -7.19
N PRO A 295 11.36 -9.77 -7.64
CA PRO A 295 11.65 -10.14 -9.02
C PRO A 295 11.28 -11.61 -9.23
N VAL A 296 10.39 -11.88 -10.19
CA VAL A 296 9.94 -13.23 -10.53
C VAL A 296 10.16 -13.47 -12.03
N PRO A 297 10.80 -14.58 -12.42
CA PRO A 297 10.93 -14.94 -13.83
C PRO A 297 9.57 -15.41 -14.37
N VAL A 298 9.03 -14.67 -15.33
CA VAL A 298 7.74 -14.99 -15.97
C VAL A 298 7.97 -15.26 -17.46
N ARG A 299 7.39 -16.36 -17.95
CA ARG A 299 7.36 -16.64 -19.40
C ARG A 299 6.45 -15.62 -20.08
N THR A 300 7.07 -14.70 -20.81
CA THR A 300 6.36 -13.68 -21.58
C THR A 300 6.28 -14.13 -23.04
N GLY A 301 5.08 -14.09 -23.62
CA GLY A 301 4.85 -14.53 -24.99
C GLY A 301 5.56 -13.63 -26.00
N GLY A 302 6.36 -14.22 -26.90
CA GLY A 302 7.12 -13.49 -27.92
C GLY A 302 6.28 -13.06 -29.13
N ARG A 303 5.00 -13.44 -29.19
CA ARG A 303 4.14 -13.25 -30.38
C ARG A 303 4.10 -11.80 -30.86
N LEU A 304 3.85 -10.85 -29.96
CA LEU A 304 3.69 -9.43 -30.32
C LEU A 304 4.98 -8.82 -30.85
N VAL A 305 6.12 -9.18 -30.25
CA VAL A 305 7.44 -8.70 -30.69
C VAL A 305 7.76 -9.23 -32.09
N LEU A 306 7.52 -10.53 -32.32
CA LEU A 306 7.74 -11.16 -33.63
C LEU A 306 6.78 -10.65 -34.71
N ALA A 307 5.51 -10.43 -34.36
CA ALA A 307 4.54 -9.81 -35.26
C ALA A 307 4.91 -8.35 -35.59
N GLY A 308 5.38 -7.58 -34.61
CA GLY A 308 5.90 -6.22 -34.81
C GLY A 308 7.13 -6.19 -35.71
N LEU A 309 8.06 -7.12 -35.54
CA LEU A 309 9.23 -7.28 -36.42
C LEU A 309 8.79 -7.58 -37.86
N ALA A 310 7.87 -8.52 -38.05
CA ALA A 310 7.32 -8.84 -39.37
C ALA A 310 6.68 -7.61 -40.03
N PHE A 311 5.89 -6.84 -39.27
CA PHE A 311 5.28 -5.60 -39.75
C PHE A 311 6.33 -4.55 -40.15
N CYS A 312 7.36 -4.33 -39.34
CA CYS A 312 8.46 -3.42 -39.66
C CYS A 312 9.21 -3.83 -40.93
N LEU A 313 9.45 -5.13 -41.14
CA LEU A 313 10.08 -5.65 -42.36
C LEU A 313 9.22 -5.40 -43.60
N LEU A 314 7.89 -5.57 -43.49
CA LEU A 314 6.95 -5.24 -44.55
C LEU A 314 6.90 -3.74 -44.81
N LEU A 315 6.87 -2.90 -43.78
CA LEU A 315 6.93 -1.44 -43.94
C LEU A 315 8.23 -0.99 -44.60
N ALA A 316 9.38 -1.53 -44.19
CA ALA A 316 10.67 -1.22 -44.80
C ALA A 316 10.68 -1.56 -46.31
N ARG A 317 10.02 -2.67 -46.68
CA ARG A 317 9.83 -3.10 -48.06
C ARG A 317 8.97 -2.12 -48.87
N TYR A 318 7.84 -1.67 -48.34
CA TYR A 318 6.87 -0.83 -49.09
C TYR A 318 7.20 0.67 -49.02
N ALA A 319 7.69 1.18 -47.90
CA ALA A 319 8.00 2.60 -47.70
C ALA A 319 9.41 3.00 -48.17
N GLY A 320 10.38 2.08 -48.13
CA GLY A 320 11.77 2.34 -48.55
C GLY A 320 11.93 2.86 -49.99
N PRO A 321 11.23 2.29 -51.00
CA PRO A 321 11.25 2.80 -52.37
C PRO A 321 10.60 4.18 -52.53
N TRP A 322 9.54 4.46 -51.76
CA TRP A 322 8.78 5.71 -51.81
C TRP A 322 9.60 6.89 -51.23
N LEU A 323 10.22 6.69 -50.06
CA LEU A 323 11.13 7.66 -49.41
C LEU A 323 12.39 7.96 -50.23
N ARG A 324 12.89 6.99 -51.00
CA ARG A 324 14.02 7.21 -51.92
C ARG A 324 13.63 8.03 -53.16
N LYS A 325 12.40 7.93 -53.64
CA LYS A 325 11.91 8.75 -54.77
C LYS A 325 11.71 10.21 -54.36
N THR A 326 11.19 10.48 -53.16
CA THR A 326 10.98 11.85 -52.66
C THR A 326 12.29 12.57 -52.33
N ARG A 327 13.34 11.86 -51.90
CA ARG A 327 14.70 12.42 -51.72
C ARG A 327 15.41 12.78 -53.03
N VAL A 328 15.10 12.10 -54.14
CA VAL A 328 15.70 12.40 -55.46
C VAL A 328 14.96 13.54 -56.16
N SER A 329 13.69 13.78 -55.83
CA SER A 329 12.90 14.88 -56.39
C SER A 329 13.15 16.26 -55.73
N LYS A 330 13.90 16.31 -54.62
CA LYS A 330 14.26 17.55 -53.89
C LYS A 330 15.72 17.98 -54.09
N LYS A 331 16.46 17.33 -54.99
CA LYS A 331 17.81 17.71 -55.43
C LYS A 331 17.78 18.13 -56.88
#